data_AF-A0A382XTJ4-F1
#
_entry.id   AF-A0A382XTJ4-F1
#
_cell.length_a   1.000
_cell.length_b   1.000
_cell.length_c   1.000
_cell.angle_alpha   90.00
_cell.angle_beta   90.00
_cell.angle_gamma   90.00
#
_symmetry.space_group_name_H-M   'P 1'
#
loop_
_entity.id
_entity.type
_entity.pdbx_description
1 polymer ?
#
loop_
_entity_poly.entity_id
_entity_poly.type
_entity_poly.pdbx_seq_one_letter_code
_entity_poly.pdbx_strand_id
1 'polypeptide(L)'
;MVTKLIDIPNNQLEKIINHYIEQSDEIVIIVSFVFKGGLNLIFNKLKEFSAKNKLTVITSNYLKSTEPKALKKLLELKFFGAKIYLFDSLESNQNFHIKSYYF
;
A
#
# COMPACT_ATOMS: atom_id res chain seq x y z
N MET A 1 11.72 12.73 15.88
CA MET A 1 12.31 11.81 14.87
C MET A 1 13.31 12.57 14.04
N VAL A 2 14.47 11.98 13.74
CA VAL A 2 15.43 12.55 12.79
C VAL A 2 15.07 12.04 11.40
N THR A 3 14.89 12.92 10.43
CA THR A 3 14.65 12.54 9.04
C THR A 3 15.89 11.83 8.49
N LYS A 4 15.71 10.64 7.93
CA LYS A 4 16.79 9.83 7.35
C LYS A 4 16.50 9.57 5.87
N LEU A 5 17.48 9.84 5.02
CA LEU A 5 17.49 9.32 3.65
C LEU A 5 18.00 7.88 3.70
N ILE A 6 17.25 6.95 3.11
CA ILE A 6 17.62 5.54 3.03
C ILE A 6 17.82 5.20 1.56
N ASP A 7 19.05 4.83 1.19
CA ASP A 7 19.32 4.23 -0.10
C ASP A 7 18.91 2.75 -0.08
N ILE A 8 18.25 2.30 -1.15
CA ILE A 8 17.71 0.95 -1.28
C ILE A 8 18.25 0.34 -2.57
N PRO A 9 19.46 -0.27 -2.54
CA PRO A 9 20.06 -0.86 -3.72
C PRO A 9 19.34 -2.15 -4.14
N ASN A 10 19.60 -2.58 -5.38
CA ASN A 10 19.22 -3.91 -5.89
C ASN A 10 17.72 -4.22 -5.86
N ASN A 11 16.86 -3.21 -6.01
CA ASN A 11 15.40 -3.36 -6.03
C ASN A 11 14.81 -4.05 -4.78
N GLN A 12 15.42 -3.87 -3.61
CA GLN A 12 15.02 -4.56 -2.36
C GLN A 12 14.01 -3.77 -1.50
N LEU A 13 13.21 -2.90 -2.12
CA LEU A 13 12.25 -2.05 -1.41
C LEU A 13 11.23 -2.88 -0.61
N GLU A 14 10.83 -4.04 -1.12
CA GLU A 14 9.94 -4.97 -0.44
C GLU A 14 10.52 -5.48 0.89
N LYS A 15 11.83 -5.65 1.01
CA LYS A 15 12.46 -6.08 2.26
C LYS A 15 12.34 -5.01 3.33
N ILE A 16 12.61 -3.76 2.95
CA ILE A 16 12.50 -2.60 3.85
C ILE A 16 11.05 -2.40 4.28
N ILE A 17 10.09 -2.46 3.34
CA ILE A 17 8.66 -2.35 3.66
C ILE A 17 8.23 -3.49 4.60
N ASN A 18 8.59 -4.74 4.30
CA ASN A 18 8.23 -5.89 5.16
C ASN A 18 8.84 -5.76 6.57
N HIS A 19 10.09 -5.30 6.68
CA HIS A 19 10.72 -5.04 7.97
C HIS A 19 9.93 -4.00 8.79
N TYR A 20 9.54 -2.88 8.17
CA TYR A 20 8.75 -1.87 8.89
C TYR A 20 7.34 -2.35 9.23
N ILE A 21 6.66 -3.13 8.37
CA ILE A 21 5.35 -3.73 8.69
C ILE A 21 5.40 -4.51 10.01
N GLU A 22 6.48 -5.27 10.25
CA GLU A 22 6.64 -6.09 11.45
C GLU A 22 6.88 -5.29 12.74
N GLN A 23 7.34 -4.05 12.63
CA GLN A 23 7.69 -3.19 13.76
C GLN A 23 6.60 -2.14 14.07
N SER A 24 5.56 -2.09 13.25
CA SER A 24 4.48 -1.11 13.34
C SER A 24 3.32 -1.55 14.23
N ASP A 25 2.62 -0.56 14.76
CA ASP A 25 1.30 -0.74 15.40
C ASP A 25 0.15 -0.19 14.52
N GLU A 26 0.45 0.73 13.60
CA GLU A 26 -0.51 1.31 12.66
C GLU A 26 0.18 1.63 11.33
N ILE A 27 -0.48 1.31 10.21
CA ILE A 27 0.08 1.51 8.87
C ILE A 27 -0.90 2.27 7.98
N VAL A 28 -0.38 3.25 7.25
CA VAL A 28 -1.10 3.95 6.19
C VAL A 28 -0.30 3.90 4.89
N ILE A 29 -0.87 3.29 3.85
CA ILE A 29 -0.27 3.24 2.51
C ILE A 29 -1.10 4.11 1.58
N ILE A 30 -0.45 5.07 0.92
CA ILE A 30 -1.08 5.97 -0.05
C ILE A 30 -0.28 5.87 -1.36
N VAL A 31 -0.80 5.13 -2.32
CA VAL A 31 -0.07 4.85 -3.57
C VAL A 31 -0.98 5.04 -4.78
N SER A 32 -0.45 5.61 -5.86
CA SER A 32 -1.25 5.95 -7.04
C SER A 32 -1.79 4.71 -7.75
N PHE A 33 -0.89 3.73 -7.93
CA PHE A 33 -1.12 2.56 -8.75
C PHE A 33 -0.76 1.32 -7.96
N VAL A 34 -1.57 0.26 -8.12
CA VAL A 34 -1.30 -1.04 -7.52
C VAL A 34 -1.23 -2.09 -8.62
N PHE A 35 -0.09 -2.78 -8.67
CA PHE A 35 0.17 -3.91 -9.56
C PHE A 35 0.27 -5.19 -8.74
N LYS A 36 -0.24 -6.30 -9.27
CA LYS A 36 -0.30 -7.59 -8.58
C LYS A 36 1.10 -8.09 -8.23
N GLY A 37 2.07 -7.89 -9.13
CA GLY A 37 3.46 -8.27 -8.91
C GLY A 37 4.01 -7.63 -7.63
N GLY A 38 3.95 -6.30 -7.54
CA GLY A 38 4.41 -5.56 -6.36
C GLY A 38 3.60 -5.88 -5.09
N LEU A 39 2.26 -5.94 -5.20
CA LEU A 39 1.41 -6.27 -4.05
C LEU A 39 1.73 -7.65 -3.47
N ASN A 40 1.98 -8.65 -4.31
CA ASN A 40 2.30 -10.01 -3.87
C ASN A 40 3.56 -10.07 -2.98
N LEU A 41 4.53 -9.16 -3.15
CA LEU A 41 5.77 -9.14 -2.37
C LEU A 41 5.57 -8.79 -0.90
N ILE A 42 4.47 -8.09 -0.57
CA ILE A 42 4.18 -7.60 0.79
C ILE A 42 2.84 -8.10 1.34
N PHE A 43 2.03 -8.77 0.51
CA PHE A 43 0.63 -9.10 0.84
C PHE A 43 0.47 -9.96 2.09
N ASN A 44 1.29 -11.00 2.25
CA ASN A 44 1.18 -11.89 3.41
C ASN A 44 1.46 -11.15 4.72
N LYS A 45 2.46 -10.25 4.73
CA LYS A 45 2.75 -9.42 5.90
C LYS A 45 1.62 -8.43 6.20
N LEU A 46 1.07 -7.77 5.18
CA LEU A 46 -0.10 -6.90 5.36
C LEU A 46 -1.31 -7.67 5.91
N LYS A 47 -1.53 -8.90 5.45
CA LYS A 47 -2.61 -9.77 5.93
C LYS A 47 -2.42 -10.15 7.40
N GLU A 48 -1.22 -10.61 7.77
CA GLU A 48 -0.86 -10.95 9.16
C GLU A 48 -0.98 -9.74 10.09
N PHE A 49 -0.51 -8.58 9.63
CA PHE A 49 -0.58 -7.32 10.34
C PHE A 49 -2.03 -6.88 10.57
N SER A 50 -2.86 -6.86 9.51
CA SER A 50 -4.25 -6.37 9.59
C SER A 50 -5.10 -7.16 10.58
N ALA A 51 -4.82 -8.46 10.75
CA ALA A 51 -5.53 -9.30 11.70
C ALA A 51 -5.37 -8.85 13.17
N LYS A 52 -4.39 -8.01 13.48
CA LYS A 52 -4.08 -7.54 14.84
C LYS A 52 -4.08 -6.02 14.96
N ASN A 53 -3.71 -5.32 13.88
CA ASN A 53 -3.36 -3.91 13.88
C ASN A 53 -4.13 -3.12 12.81
N LYS A 54 -4.08 -1.79 12.88
CA LYS A 54 -4.81 -0.91 11.95
C LYS A 54 -4.05 -0.73 10.65
N LEU A 55 -4.61 -1.23 9.55
CA LEU A 55 -4.11 -0.96 8.20
C LEU A 55 -5.11 -0.09 7.42
N THR A 56 -4.63 1.03 6.88
CA THR A 56 -5.35 1.83 5.88
C THR A 56 -4.58 1.86 4.58
N VAL A 57 -5.26 1.59 3.46
CA VAL A 57 -4.70 1.73 2.11
C VAL A 57 -5.59 2.65 1.29
N ILE A 58 -4.98 3.66 0.67
CA ILE A 58 -5.62 4.58 -0.27
C ILE A 58 -4.93 4.42 -1.61
N THR A 59 -5.70 4.06 -2.64
CA THR A 59 -5.25 4.00 -4.03
C THR A 59 -6.14 4.85 -4.92
N SER A 60 -5.88 4.91 -6.23
CA SER A 60 -6.67 5.69 -7.17
C SER A 60 -6.92 4.97 -8.49
N ASN A 61 -7.87 5.51 -9.25
CA ASN A 61 -8.07 5.20 -10.67
C ASN A 61 -7.29 6.16 -11.60
N TYR A 62 -6.33 6.93 -11.07
CA TYR A 62 -5.50 7.84 -11.86
C TYR A 62 -4.80 7.09 -12.99
N LEU A 63 -4.80 7.68 -14.19
CA LEU A 63 -4.30 7.08 -15.44
C LEU A 63 -4.80 5.66 -15.73
N LYS A 64 -5.86 5.18 -15.07
CA LYS A 64 -6.41 3.82 -15.19
C LYS A 64 -5.32 2.73 -15.05
N SER A 65 -4.29 3.00 -14.25
CA SER A 65 -3.07 2.17 -14.19
C SER A 65 -3.10 1.07 -13.12
N THR A 66 -3.98 1.17 -12.11
CA THR A 66 -4.17 0.10 -11.13
C THR A 66 -4.75 -1.15 -11.81
N GLU A 67 -4.08 -2.30 -11.67
CA GLU A 67 -4.54 -3.53 -12.28
C GLU A 67 -5.82 -4.05 -11.57
N PRO A 68 -6.88 -4.44 -12.30
CA PRO A 68 -8.11 -4.96 -11.68
C PRO A 68 -7.87 -6.17 -10.78
N LYS A 69 -6.97 -7.08 -11.17
CA LYS A 69 -6.56 -8.25 -10.38
C LYS A 69 -5.82 -7.86 -9.10
N ALA A 70 -5.10 -6.74 -9.09
CA ALA A 70 -4.43 -6.24 -7.90
C ALA A 70 -5.42 -5.59 -6.93
N LEU A 71 -6.40 -4.85 -7.46
CA LEU A 71 -7.49 -4.28 -6.65
C LEU A 71 -8.33 -5.37 -5.98
N LYS A 72 -8.71 -6.42 -6.72
CA LYS A 72 -9.42 -7.59 -6.14
C LYS A 72 -8.65 -8.19 -4.98
N LYS A 73 -7.35 -8.43 -5.17
CA LYS A 73 -6.46 -8.95 -4.12
C LYS A 73 -6.35 -8.00 -2.92
N LEU A 74 -6.22 -6.70 -3.17
CA LEU A 74 -6.15 -5.69 -2.11
C LEU A 74 -7.42 -5.67 -1.24
N LEU A 75 -8.59 -5.83 -1.87
CA LEU A 75 -9.88 -5.89 -1.17
C LEU A 75 -10.01 -7.12 -0.26
N GLU A 76 -9.25 -8.20 -0.49
CA GLU A 76 -9.21 -9.35 0.43
C GLU A 76 -8.72 -8.96 1.83
N LEU A 77 -7.89 -7.90 1.95
CA LEU A 77 -7.43 -7.42 3.25
C LEU A 77 -8.57 -6.87 4.12
N LYS A 78 -9.71 -6.49 3.52
CA LYS A 78 -10.89 -6.04 4.28
C LYS A 78 -11.46 -7.15 5.17
N PHE A 79 -11.35 -8.41 4.76
CA PHE A 79 -11.75 -9.55 5.59
C PHE A 79 -10.90 -9.68 6.86
N PHE A 80 -9.71 -9.06 6.88
CA PHE A 80 -8.80 -9.02 8.02
C PHE A 80 -8.83 -7.66 8.72
N GLY A 81 -9.85 -6.82 8.51
CA GLY A 81 -10.00 -5.55 9.23
C GLY A 81 -9.33 -4.33 8.58
N ALA A 82 -8.66 -4.49 7.43
CA ALA A 82 -8.06 -3.36 6.73
C ALA A 82 -9.11 -2.42 6.13
N LYS A 83 -8.82 -1.12 6.14
CA LYS A 83 -9.61 -0.09 5.46
C LYS A 83 -9.00 0.21 4.10
N ILE A 84 -9.75 -0.03 3.03
CA ILE A 84 -9.30 0.19 1.65
C ILE A 84 -10.17 1.26 1.01
N TYR A 85 -9.54 2.33 0.53
CA TYR A 85 -10.18 3.46 -0.12
C TYR A 85 -9.66 3.63 -1.56
N LEU A 86 -10.56 4.08 -2.43
CA LEU A 86 -10.24 4.49 -3.78
C LEU A 86 -10.52 5.99 -3.90
N PHE A 87 -9.51 6.77 -4.26
CA PHE A 87 -9.66 8.14 -4.69
C PHE A 87 -10.05 8.15 -6.17
N ASP A 88 -11.22 8.70 -6.49
CA ASP A 88 -11.67 8.84 -7.86
C ASP A 88 -11.05 10.08 -8.51
N SER A 89 -9.86 9.89 -9.07
CA SER A 89 -9.11 10.90 -9.81
C SER A 89 -9.78 11.27 -11.13
N LEU A 90 -10.52 10.36 -11.74
CA LEU A 90 -11.21 10.60 -13.01
C LEU A 90 -12.43 11.51 -12.83
N GLU A 91 -13.25 11.24 -11.80
CA GLU A 91 -14.42 12.05 -11.48
C GLU A 91 -14.01 13.41 -10.90
N SER A 92 -13.02 13.44 -9.99
CA SER A 92 -12.57 14.68 -9.36
C SER A 92 -11.73 15.59 -10.26
N ASN A 93 -11.26 15.08 -11.42
CA ASN A 93 -10.31 15.76 -12.29
C ASN A 93 -9.04 16.25 -11.56
N GLN A 94 -8.58 15.48 -10.57
CA GLN A 94 -7.37 15.78 -9.79
C GLN A 94 -6.32 14.70 -9.96
N ASN A 95 -5.07 15.12 -10.14
CA ASN A 95 -3.94 14.20 -10.23
C ASN A 95 -3.67 13.54 -8.87
N PHE A 96 -3.58 12.20 -8.86
CA PHE A 96 -3.19 11.44 -7.68
C PHE A 96 -1.92 10.63 -7.99
N HIS A 97 -0.74 11.24 -7.77
CA HIS A 97 0.56 10.61 -8.09
C HIS A 97 1.44 10.29 -6.85
N ILE A 98 0.81 10.12 -5.69
CA ILE A 98 1.46 9.86 -4.39
C ILE A 98 2.07 8.45 -4.33
N LYS A 99 3.26 8.33 -3.70
CA LYS A 99 3.88 7.08 -3.27
C LYS A 99 4.37 7.26 -1.84
N SER A 100 3.51 6.95 -0.87
CA SER A 100 3.79 7.16 0.54
C SER A 100 3.42 5.93 1.36
N TYR A 101 4.30 5.61 2.31
CA TYR A 101 4.18 4.48 3.22
C TYR A 101 4.47 5.01 4.62
N TYR A 102 3.47 4.96 5.49
CA TYR A 102 3.58 5.31 6.90
C TYR A 102 3.46 4.04 7.72
N PHE A 103 4.38 3.88 8.65
CA PHE A 103 4.60 2.71 9.49
C PHE A 103 4.61 3.15 10.96
#